data_AF-A0AAD8M4G3-F1
#
_entry.id   AF-A0AAD8M4G3-F1
#
_cell.length_a   1.000
_cell.length_b   1.000
_cell.length_c   1.000
_cell.angle_alpha   90.00
_cell.angle_beta   90.00
_cell.angle_gamma   90.00
#
_symmetry.space_group_name_H-M   'P 1'
#
loop_
_entity.id
_entity.type
_entity.pdbx_description
1 polymer ?
#
loop_
_entity_poly.entity_id
_entity_poly.type
_entity_poly.pdbx_seq_one_letter_code
_entity_poly.pdbx_strand_id
1 'polypeptide(L)'
;MDRSQAYTISKTLAEKEILSYNTIESGSDNGLEVVSLVCGLVGGDTLLSYIPGSMGVILSPLVRDSLNSYYESLQHLQELLGCVPLVHIEDVCEAHVFCMEKPSLKVSWEKEEADGKTGL
;
A
#
# COMPACT_ATOMS: atom_id res chain seq x y z
N MET A 1 -4.25 -5.34 19.90
CA MET A 1 -3.66 -5.17 18.56
C MET A 1 -3.82 -3.69 18.22
N ASP A 2 -2.72 -3.00 17.90
CA ASP A 2 -2.78 -1.59 17.51
C ASP A 2 -3.61 -1.43 16.21
N ARG A 3 -4.32 -0.31 16.06
CA ARG A 3 -5.22 -0.07 14.91
C ARG A 3 -4.43 -0.03 13.59
N SER A 4 -3.23 0.53 13.60
CA SER A 4 -2.36 0.64 12.42
C SER A 4 -1.76 -0.72 12.06
N GLN A 5 -1.40 -1.53 13.05
CA GLN A 5 -0.99 -2.92 12.84
C GLN A 5 -2.13 -3.79 12.27
N ALA A 6 -3.34 -3.69 12.83
CA ALA A 6 -4.51 -4.40 12.33
C ALA A 6 -4.85 -4.02 10.89
N TYR A 7 -4.76 -2.73 10.57
CA TYR A 7 -4.92 -2.22 9.20
C TYR A 7 -3.87 -2.81 8.25
N THR A 8 -2.59 -2.80 8.65
CA THR A 8 -1.48 -3.33 7.84
C THR A 8 -1.73 -4.79 7.48
N ILE A 9 -2.01 -5.63 8.48
CA ILE A 9 -2.27 -7.06 8.27
C ILE A 9 -3.51 -7.27 7.39
N SER A 10 -4.58 -6.52 7.63
CA SER A 10 -5.80 -6.62 6.82
C SER A 10 -5.55 -6.27 5.35
N LYS A 11 -4.77 -5.23 5.06
CA LYS A 11 -4.46 -4.82 3.69
C LYS A 11 -3.54 -5.79 2.99
N THR A 12 -2.50 -6.30 3.66
CA THR A 12 -1.61 -7.33 3.11
C THR A 12 -2.37 -8.63 2.79
N LEU A 13 -3.28 -9.05 3.67
CA LEU A 13 -4.11 -10.24 3.41
C LEU A 13 -5.05 -10.03 2.22
N ALA A 14 -5.73 -8.88 2.15
CA ALA A 14 -6.62 -8.57 1.03
C ALA A 14 -5.88 -8.58 -0.32
N GLU A 15 -4.67 -8.02 -0.37
CA GLU A 15 -3.81 -8.04 -1.56
C GLU A 15 -3.37 -9.47 -1.92
N LYS A 16 -2.95 -10.26 -0.92
CA LYS A 16 -2.55 -11.65 -1.13
C LYS A 16 -3.67 -12.51 -1.72
N GLU A 17 -4.90 -12.34 -1.24
CA GLU A 17 -6.06 -13.09 -1.72
C GLU A 17 -6.45 -12.72 -3.16
N ILE A 18 -6.46 -11.43 -3.52
CA ILE A 18 -6.79 -11.04 -4.90
C ILE A 18 -5.72 -11.49 -5.90
N LEU A 19 -4.45 -11.52 -5.48
CA LEU A 19 -3.34 -12.03 -6.30
C LEU A 19 -3.35 -13.56 -6.44
N SER A 20 -3.85 -14.30 -5.43
CA SER A 20 -3.97 -15.76 -5.49
C SER A 20 -5.19 -16.23 -6.30
N TYR A 21 -6.15 -15.34 -6.57
CA TYR A 21 -7.43 -15.67 -7.22
C TYR A 21 -7.28 -16.50 -8.50
N ASN A 22 -6.40 -16.09 -9.43
CA ASN A 22 -6.20 -16.81 -10.70
C ASN A 22 -5.46 -18.14 -10.56
N THR A 23 -4.79 -18.39 -9.44
CA THR A 23 -4.10 -19.68 -9.21
C THR A 23 -5.06 -20.76 -8.72
N ILE A 24 -6.19 -20.37 -8.14
CA ILE A 24 -7.16 -21.28 -7.52
C ILE A 24 -8.16 -21.80 -8.56
N GLU A 25 -8.56 -20.98 -9.54
CA GLU A 25 -9.49 -21.36 -10.61
C GLU A 25 -8.74 -21.80 -11.89
N SER A 26 -8.04 -22.93 -11.81
CA SER A 26 -7.22 -23.52 -12.90
C SER A 26 -8.03 -24.05 -14.11
N GLY A 27 -9.11 -23.40 -14.55
CA GLY A 27 -9.94 -23.95 -15.63
C GLY A 27 -10.89 -23.01 -16.37
N SER A 28 -10.92 -21.70 -16.10
CA SER A 28 -11.71 -20.78 -16.92
C SER A 28 -10.80 -19.84 -17.71
N ASP A 29 -11.06 -19.71 -19.01
CA ASP A 29 -10.46 -18.72 -19.93
C ASP A 29 -10.79 -17.24 -19.54
N ASN A 30 -11.35 -17.02 -18.34
CA ASN A 30 -11.90 -15.75 -17.84
C ASN A 30 -11.15 -15.25 -16.59
N GLY A 31 -9.83 -15.46 -16.49
CA GLY A 31 -9.02 -14.93 -15.40
C GLY A 31 -8.99 -13.39 -15.35
N LEU A 32 -8.93 -12.81 -14.16
CA LEU A 32 -8.81 -11.35 -13.96
C LEU A 32 -7.34 -10.93 -14.04
N GLU A 33 -6.97 -10.00 -14.92
CA GLU A 33 -5.64 -9.38 -14.82
C GLU A 33 -5.60 -8.45 -13.59
N VAL A 34 -4.80 -8.81 -12.60
CA VAL A 34 -4.67 -8.07 -11.34
C VAL A 34 -3.29 -7.43 -11.28
N VAL A 35 -3.27 -6.11 -11.11
CA VAL A 35 -2.06 -5.33 -10.81
C VAL A 35 -2.26 -4.67 -9.45
N SER A 36 -1.29 -4.83 -8.57
CA SER A 36 -1.26 -4.13 -7.28
C SER A 36 -0.27 -2.97 -7.33
N LEU A 37 -0.71 -1.79 -6.90
CA LEU A 37 0.13 -0.60 -6.78
C LEU A 37 0.32 -0.26 -5.29
N VAL A 38 1.51 -0.52 -4.76
CA VAL A 38 1.85 -0.15 -3.39
C VAL A 38 2.24 1.32 -3.36
N CYS A 39 1.38 2.14 -2.75
CA CYS A 39 1.62 3.58 -2.59
C CYS A 39 2.20 3.88 -1.21
N GLY A 40 3.09 4.88 -1.14
CA GLY A 40 3.50 5.50 0.11
C GLY A 40 2.39 6.37 0.72
N LEU A 41 2.76 7.23 1.67
CA LEU A 41 1.87 8.23 2.22
C LEU A 41 1.51 9.27 1.15
N VAL A 42 0.26 9.21 0.68
CA VAL A 42 -0.21 10.05 -0.42
C VAL A 42 -0.60 11.45 0.08
N GLY A 43 0.02 12.47 -0.49
CA GLY A 43 -0.28 13.87 -0.22
C GLY A 43 -0.60 14.65 -1.49
N GLY A 44 -0.97 15.91 -1.31
CA GLY A 44 -1.28 16.83 -2.40
C GLY A 44 -2.71 17.35 -2.34
N ASP A 45 -3.05 18.14 -3.35
CA ASP A 45 -4.35 18.78 -3.44
C ASP A 45 -5.41 17.79 -3.91
N THR A 46 -6.58 17.85 -3.29
CA THR A 46 -7.70 16.97 -3.64
C THR A 46 -8.93 17.79 -3.96
N LEU A 47 -9.86 17.20 -4.71
CA LEU A 47 -11.16 17.80 -5.02
C LEU A 47 -12.12 17.80 -3.81
N LEU A 48 -11.69 17.31 -2.64
CA LEU A 48 -12.50 17.21 -1.44
C LEU A 48 -12.62 18.58 -0.75
N SER A 49 -13.81 18.88 -0.22
CA SER A 49 -14.07 20.12 0.54
C SER A 49 -13.50 20.10 1.97
N TYR A 50 -12.76 19.05 2.32
CA TYR A 50 -12.17 18.83 3.64
C TYR A 50 -10.77 18.22 3.50
N ILE A 51 -9.95 18.32 4.55
CA ILE A 51 -8.59 17.79 4.55
C ILE A 51 -8.64 16.25 4.60
N PRO A 52 -8.09 15.54 3.59
CA PRO A 52 -8.03 14.08 3.61
C PRO A 52 -7.26 13.55 4.82
N GLY A 53 -7.61 12.35 5.28
CA GLY A 53 -6.93 11.72 6.42
C GLY A 53 -5.42 11.56 6.21
N SER A 54 -4.97 11.25 4.99
CA SER A 54 -3.53 11.15 4.67
C SER A 54 -2.80 12.49 4.81
N MET A 55 -3.42 13.59 4.40
CA MET A 55 -2.91 14.95 4.67
C MET A 55 -2.90 15.25 6.17
N GLY A 56 -3.89 14.75 6.93
CA GLY A 56 -3.85 14.78 8.40
C GLY A 56 -2.61 14.08 8.98
N VAL A 57 -2.23 12.91 8.45
CA VAL A 57 -1.00 12.20 8.82
C VAL A 57 0.25 13.00 8.45
N ILE A 58 0.31 13.56 7.23
CA ILE A 58 1.44 14.39 6.75
C ILE A 58 1.63 15.63 7.63
N LEU A 59 0.54 16.31 7.98
CA LEU A 59 0.56 17.55 8.76
C LEU A 59 0.67 17.32 10.27
N SER A 60 0.48 16.09 10.74
CA SER A 60 0.47 15.77 12.17
C SER A 60 1.71 16.23 12.94
N PRO A 61 2.96 16.19 12.41
CA PRO A 61 4.12 16.68 13.16
C PRO A 61 4.11 18.19 13.38
N LEU A 62 3.40 18.94 12.53
CA LEU A 62 3.31 20.40 12.61
C LEU A 62 2.26 20.85 13.64
N VAL A 63 1.27 19.99 13.91
CA VAL A 63 0.12 20.33 14.75
C VAL A 63 0.21 19.54 16.05
N ARG A 64 1.00 20.09 16.97
CA ARG A 64 1.54 19.45 18.19
C ARG A 64 0.57 18.75 19.14
N ASP A 65 -0.75 18.93 19.03
CA ASP A 65 -1.70 18.33 20.00
C ASP A 65 -3.05 17.88 19.41
N SER A 66 -3.53 18.44 18.29
CA SER A 66 -4.89 18.12 17.78
C SER A 66 -4.97 16.88 16.90
N LEU A 67 -3.83 16.35 16.45
CA LEU A 67 -3.74 15.25 15.49
C LEU A 67 -2.94 14.05 16.04
N ASN A 68 -2.99 13.80 17.35
CA ASN A 68 -2.17 12.76 17.99
C ASN A 68 -2.36 11.36 17.36
N SER A 69 -3.60 10.98 17.02
CA SER A 69 -3.88 9.70 16.36
C SER A 69 -3.31 9.58 14.94
N TYR A 70 -3.13 10.70 14.25
CA TYR A 70 -2.49 10.75 12.94
C TYR A 70 -0.97 10.71 13.06
N TYR A 71 -0.42 11.32 14.10
CA TYR A 71 1.01 11.24 14.41
C TYR A 71 1.43 9.81 14.76
N GLU A 72 0.64 9.09 15.56
CA GLU A 72 0.85 7.66 15.84
C GLU A 72 0.85 6.82 14.55
N SER A 73 -0.01 7.15 13.58
CA SER A 73 -0.03 6.47 12.28
C SER A 73 1.22 6.76 11.45
N LEU A 74 1.76 7.98 11.54
CA LEU A 74 3.03 8.36 10.91
C LEU A 74 4.21 7.61 11.53
N GLN A 75 4.24 7.49 12.86
CA GLN A 75 5.27 6.72 13.57
C GLN A 75 5.20 5.24 13.20
N HIS A 76 4.01 4.64 13.18
CA HIS A 76 3.82 3.26 12.74
C HIS A 76 4.32 3.04 11.31
N LEU A 77 4.07 3.97 10.38
CA LEU A 77 4.57 3.90 9.01
C LEU A 77 6.11 3.91 8.98
N GLN A 78 6.73 4.80 9.76
CA GLN A 78 8.18 4.89 9.87
C GLN A 78 8.79 3.63 10.50
N GLU A 79 8.16 3.06 11.52
CA GLU A 79 8.60 1.80 12.15
C GLU A 79 8.48 0.62 11.19
N LEU A 80 7.41 0.58 10.39
CA LEU A 80 7.15 -0.52 9.45
C LEU A 80 8.10 -0.50 8.26
N LEU A 81 8.40 0.67 7.69
CA LEU A 81 9.16 0.81 6.45
C LEU A 81 10.61 1.30 6.65
N GLY A 82 10.97 1.72 7.87
CA GLY A 82 12.25 2.38 8.16
C GLY A 82 12.33 3.83 7.65
N CYS A 83 11.30 4.31 6.95
CA CYS A 83 11.20 5.66 6.40
C CYS A 83 9.72 6.06 6.25
N VAL A 84 9.49 7.33 5.86
CA VAL A 84 8.16 7.83 5.51
C VAL A 84 8.15 8.13 4.01
N PRO A 85 7.77 7.18 3.14
CA PRO A 85 7.68 7.42 1.71
C PRO A 85 6.49 8.36 1.44
N LEU A 86 6.73 9.45 0.72
CA LEU A 86 5.71 10.42 0.32
C LEU A 86 5.53 10.38 -1.20
N VAL A 87 4.28 10.46 -1.65
CA VAL A 87 3.95 10.51 -3.09
C VAL A 87 2.82 11.51 -3.33
N HIS A 88 2.88 12.24 -4.44
CA HIS A 88 1.82 13.16 -4.81
C HIS A 88 0.62 12.39 -5.39
N ILE A 89 -0.59 12.83 -5.10
CA ILE A 89 -1.83 12.18 -5.58
C ILE A 89 -1.88 12.09 -7.11
N GLU A 90 -1.38 13.11 -7.82
CA GLU A 90 -1.34 13.09 -9.28
C GLU A 90 -0.46 11.95 -9.81
N ASP A 91 0.72 11.74 -9.23
CA ASP A 91 1.62 10.64 -9.64
C ASP A 91 0.96 9.26 -9.41
N VAL A 92 0.18 9.12 -8.33
CA VAL A 92 -0.59 7.89 -8.04
C VAL A 92 -1.69 7.70 -9.08
N CYS A 93 -2.42 8.76 -9.44
CA CYS A 93 -3.46 8.71 -10.47
C CYS A 93 -2.87 8.35 -11.84
N GLU A 94 -1.77 8.99 -12.23
CA GLU A 94 -1.05 8.67 -13.47
C GLU A 94 -0.56 7.22 -13.49
N ALA A 95 0.00 6.72 -12.37
CA ALA A 95 0.42 5.33 -12.24
C ALA A 95 -0.75 4.35 -12.40
N HIS A 96 -1.92 4.65 -11.82
CA HIS A 96 -3.12 3.83 -12.02
C HIS A 96 -3.59 3.82 -13.47
N VAL A 97 -3.64 4.98 -14.15
CA VAL A 97 -4.01 5.06 -15.58
C VAL A 97 -3.00 4.26 -16.42
N PHE A 98 -1.71 4.46 -16.18
CA PHE A 98 -0.64 3.72 -16.85
C PHE A 98 -0.79 2.21 -16.67
N CYS A 99 -1.14 1.74 -15.47
CA CYS A 99 -1.38 0.33 -15.20
C CYS A 99 -2.55 -0.24 -15.99
N MET A 100 -3.63 0.54 -16.17
CA MET A 100 -4.81 0.12 -16.92
C MET A 100 -4.59 0.13 -18.44
N GLU A 101 -3.74 1.01 -18.95
CA GLU A 101 -3.44 1.11 -20.39
C GLU A 101 -2.46 0.04 -20.90
N LYS A 102 -1.73 -0.63 -20.00
CA LYS A 102 -0.62 -1.53 -20.33
C LYS A 102 -0.96 -2.99 -19.96
N PRO A 103 -1.58 -3.78 -20.87
CA PRO A 103 -2.05 -5.16 -20.62
C PRO A 103 -0.92 -6.23 -20.50
N SER A 104 0.28 -5.84 -20.09
CA SER A 104 1.42 -6.76 -19.93
C SER A 104 2.46 -6.29 -18.91
N LEU A 105 2.03 -5.55 -17.89
CA LEU A 105 2.90 -5.17 -16.79
C LEU A 105 3.27 -6.41 -15.94
N LYS A 106 4.37 -7.06 -16.33
CA LYS A 106 5.01 -8.09 -15.51
C LYS A 106 6.04 -7.42 -14.60
N VAL A 107 5.65 -7.16 -13.36
CA VAL A 107 6.61 -6.81 -12.30
C VAL A 107 7.17 -8.12 -11.74
N SER A 108 8.45 -8.38 -11.98
CA SER A 108 9.15 -9.51 -11.38
C SER A 108 9.47 -9.19 -9.93
N TRP A 109 8.80 -9.87 -9.00
CA TRP A 109 9.29 -9.95 -7.62
C TRP A 109 10.55 -10.82 -7.64
N GLU A 110 11.70 -10.23 -7.37
CA GLU A 110 12.87 -11.01 -6.97
C GLU A 110 12.52 -11.66 -5.63
N LYS A 111 12.29 -12.97 -5.63
CA LYS A 111 12.07 -13.73 -4.41
C LYS A 111 13.37 -13.67 -3.62
N GLU A 112 13.40 -12.89 -2.54
CA GLU A 112 14.39 -13.14 -1.50
C GLU A 112 13.96 -14.42 -0.78
N GLU A 113 14.62 -15.51 -1.16
CA GLU A 113 14.46 -16.85 -0.60
C GLU A 113 15.00 -16.82 0.84
N ALA A 114 14.09 -16.86 1.82
CA ALA A 114 14.45 -17.21 3.19
C ALA A 114 14.87 -18.69 3.20
N ASP A 115 16.15 -18.94 2.94
CA ASP A 115 16.76 -20.26 2.97
C ASP A 115 16.78 -20.78 4.42
N GLY A 116 15.74 -21.54 4.75
CA GLY A 116 15.68 -22.33 5.97
C GLY A 116 16.50 -23.61 5.82
N LYS A 117 17.76 -23.57 6.25
CA LYS A 117 18.60 -24.72 6.65
C LYS A 117 19.45 -24.25 7.82
N THR A 118 19.46 -24.92 8.97
CA THR A 118 20.19 -26.18 9.14
C THR A 118 19.48 -27.16 10.08
N GLY A 119 19.13 -28.32 9.55
CA GLY A 119 19.17 -29.57 10.29
C GLY A 119 20.26 -30.43 9.66
N LEU A 120 21.39 -30.57 10.35
CA LEU A 120 22.13 -31.82 10.54
C LEU A 120 23.04 -31.65 11.76
#